data_AF-A0ABC8QMX8-F1
#
_entry.id   AF-A0ABC8QMX8-F1
#
_cell.length_a   1.000
_cell.length_b   1.000
_cell.length_c   1.000
_cell.angle_alpha   90.00
_cell.angle_beta   90.00
_cell.angle_gamma   90.00
#
_symmetry.space_group_name_H-M   'P 1'
#
loop_
_entity.id
_entity.type
_entity.pdbx_description
1 polymer ?
#
loop_
_entity_poly.entity_id
_entity_poly.type
_entity_poly.pdbx_seq_one_letter_code
_entity_poly.pdbx_strand_id
1 'polypeptide(L)'
;MELTAERAKEIAQHAITKAGWDGNDAIVVDEYTQEFDVGWVFYYQSARFLETGEFSFTLVGNAPFFVSRLDGYTAFISYLRPVVEFIEAFRACGDANAYQVAKVRLTGWLPGADRVEAIQLVRKFTSLTLEEAKQAVDFCLASQNADIETADVASANVLVARLSEIGFLSAVVYRTAAA
;
A
#
# COMPACT_ATOMS: atom_id res chain seq x y z
N MET A 1 21.73 1.59 2.67
CA MET A 1 22.41 0.52 1.91
C MET A 1 21.31 -0.29 1.29
N GLU A 2 21.27 -0.40 -0.03
CA GLU A 2 20.27 -1.22 -0.72
C GLU A 2 20.51 -2.69 -0.38
N LEU A 3 19.46 -3.42 -0.01
CA LEU A 3 19.55 -4.86 0.22
C LEU A 3 19.72 -5.59 -1.11
N THR A 4 20.46 -6.70 -1.09
CA THR A 4 20.44 -7.68 -2.20
C THR A 4 19.27 -8.64 -2.01
N ALA A 5 18.86 -9.34 -3.07
CA ALA A 5 17.80 -10.35 -3.00
C ALA A 5 18.16 -11.48 -2.01
N GLU A 6 19.42 -11.90 -1.96
CA GLU A 6 19.90 -12.92 -1.03
C GLU A 6 19.77 -12.45 0.41
N ARG A 7 20.17 -11.20 0.69
CA ARG A 7 20.05 -10.64 2.03
C ARG A 7 18.61 -10.44 2.45
N ALA A 8 17.73 -10.03 1.52
CA ALA A 8 16.30 -9.92 1.77
C ALA A 8 15.68 -11.29 2.09
N LYS A 9 16.09 -12.34 1.37
CA LYS A 9 15.67 -13.72 1.63
C LYS A 9 16.11 -14.21 3.00
N GLU A 10 17.35 -13.93 3.42
CA GLU A 10 17.83 -14.28 4.77
C GLU A 10 16.98 -13.62 5.87
N ILE A 11 16.64 -12.33 5.68
CA ILE A 11 15.78 -11.59 6.60
C ILE A 11 14.38 -12.23 6.65
N ALA A 12 13.79 -12.53 5.51
CA ALA A 12 12.50 -13.18 5.43
C ALA A 12 12.52 -14.55 6.09
N GLN A 13 13.48 -15.40 5.76
CA GLN A 13 13.63 -16.73 6.34
C GLN A 13 13.75 -16.66 7.86
N HIS A 14 14.56 -15.75 8.39
CA HIS A 14 14.69 -15.57 9.84
C HIS A 14 13.37 -15.17 10.50
N ALA A 15 12.64 -14.22 9.91
CA ALA A 15 11.35 -13.77 10.44
C ALA A 15 10.28 -14.88 10.39
N ILE A 16 10.23 -15.63 9.30
CA ILE A 16 9.31 -16.76 9.09
C ILE A 16 9.56 -17.87 10.11
N THR A 17 10.83 -18.24 10.32
CA THR A 17 11.21 -19.24 11.34
C THR A 17 10.85 -18.74 12.74
N LYS A 18 11.11 -17.46 13.04
CA LYS A 18 10.81 -16.87 14.34
C LYS A 18 9.31 -16.80 14.65
N ALA A 19 8.46 -16.62 13.63
CA ALA A 19 7.01 -16.58 13.80
C ALA A 19 6.45 -17.88 14.42
N GLY A 20 7.14 -19.01 14.21
CA GLY A 20 6.79 -20.29 14.79
C GLY A 20 5.60 -20.95 14.08
N TRP A 21 5.75 -22.23 13.75
CA TRP A 21 4.70 -23.06 13.13
C TRP A 21 4.76 -24.42 13.83
N ASP A 22 3.65 -24.86 14.44
CA ASP A 22 3.56 -26.02 15.35
C ASP A 22 4.34 -27.26 14.86
N GLY A 23 5.62 -27.34 15.22
CA GLY A 23 6.51 -28.45 14.85
C GLY A 23 6.88 -28.56 13.36
N ASN A 24 6.65 -27.54 12.53
CA ASN A 24 7.03 -27.53 11.12
C ASN A 24 8.07 -26.45 10.82
N ASP A 25 9.21 -26.85 10.25
CA ASP A 25 10.18 -25.89 9.74
C ASP A 25 9.63 -25.24 8.47
N ALA A 26 9.39 -23.93 8.52
CA ALA A 26 8.91 -23.15 7.40
C ALA A 26 10.11 -22.62 6.58
N ILE A 27 10.11 -22.87 5.27
CA ILE A 27 11.18 -22.42 4.36
C ILE A 27 10.62 -21.58 3.22
N VAL A 28 11.36 -20.55 2.83
CA VAL A 28 11.04 -19.73 1.66
C VAL A 28 11.05 -20.59 0.39
N VAL A 29 10.03 -20.41 -0.45
CA VAL A 29 9.90 -21.07 -1.75
C VAL A 29 10.27 -20.08 -2.85
N ASP A 30 11.50 -20.21 -3.36
CA ASP A 30 12.10 -19.25 -4.29
C ASP A 30 11.28 -19.03 -5.56
N GLU A 31 10.70 -20.09 -6.11
CA GLU A 31 9.90 -20.06 -7.35
C GLU A 31 8.72 -19.08 -7.28
N TYR A 32 8.17 -18.85 -6.09
CA TYR A 32 7.02 -17.95 -5.90
C TYR A 32 7.43 -16.54 -5.46
N THR A 33 8.72 -16.29 -5.25
CA THR A 33 9.21 -14.97 -4.81
C THR A 33 8.89 -13.93 -5.87
N GLN A 34 8.30 -12.81 -5.44
CA GLN A 34 7.99 -11.69 -6.32
C GLN A 34 8.88 -10.51 -5.98
N GLU A 35 9.54 -9.97 -7.01
CA GLU A 35 10.37 -8.77 -6.89
C GLU A 35 9.62 -7.54 -7.37
N PHE A 36 9.77 -6.45 -6.61
CA PHE A 36 9.30 -5.12 -6.91
C PHE A 36 10.45 -4.11 -6.82
N ASP A 37 10.25 -2.93 -7.38
CA ASP A 37 11.17 -1.79 -7.27
C ASP A 37 11.47 -1.42 -5.80
N VAL A 38 10.47 -1.54 -4.91
CA VAL A 38 10.60 -1.20 -3.49
C VAL A 38 10.98 -2.35 -2.56
N GLY A 39 11.06 -3.60 -3.05
CA GLY A 39 11.37 -4.75 -2.20
C GLY A 39 10.95 -6.09 -2.78
N TRP A 40 10.84 -7.09 -1.92
CA TRP A 40 10.49 -8.47 -2.29
C TRP A 40 9.35 -9.00 -1.44
N VAL A 41 8.53 -9.86 -2.03
CA VAL A 41 7.51 -10.64 -1.33
C VAL A 41 7.91 -12.11 -1.41
N PHE A 42 8.14 -12.70 -0.24
CA PHE A 42 8.52 -14.10 -0.09
C PHE A 42 7.33 -14.93 0.34
N TYR A 43 7.16 -16.05 -0.34
CA TYR A 43 6.22 -17.11 0.03
C TYR A 43 7.01 -18.25 0.64
N TYR A 44 6.36 -19.01 1.51
CA TYR A 44 7.01 -20.08 2.24
C TYR A 44 6.04 -21.21 2.50
N GLN A 45 6.61 -22.37 2.83
CA GLN A 45 5.85 -23.57 3.12
C GLN A 45 6.67 -24.49 4.04
N SER A 46 6.03 -25.46 4.67
CA SER A 46 6.69 -26.49 5.47
C SER A 46 7.70 -27.26 4.62
N ALA A 47 8.94 -27.33 5.09
CA ALA A 47 10.01 -28.11 4.47
C ALA A 47 9.57 -29.57 4.31
N ARG A 48 8.93 -30.15 5.33
CA ARG A 48 8.46 -31.53 5.31
C ARG A 48 7.38 -31.75 4.26
N PHE A 49 6.46 -30.79 4.08
CA PHE A 49 5.49 -30.87 2.98
C PHE A 49 6.18 -30.83 1.62
N LEU A 50 7.14 -29.91 1.42
CA LEU A 50 7.86 -29.78 0.16
C LEU A 50 8.66 -31.04 -0.19
N GLU A 51 9.21 -31.74 0.82
CA GLU A 51 9.94 -33.00 0.65
C GLU A 51 9.04 -34.21 0.39
N THR A 52 7.93 -34.32 1.12
CA THR A 52 7.11 -35.55 1.16
C THR A 52 5.86 -35.49 0.27
N GLY A 53 5.37 -34.29 -0.02
CA GLY A 53 4.06 -34.05 -0.63
C GLY A 53 2.87 -34.40 0.28
N GLU A 54 3.10 -34.78 1.54
CA GLU A 54 2.02 -35.19 2.44
C GLU A 54 1.26 -33.96 2.96
N PHE A 55 0.00 -33.83 2.54
CA PHE A 55 -0.84 -32.68 2.83
C PHE A 55 -1.00 -32.37 4.34
N SER A 56 -0.85 -33.37 5.22
CA SER A 56 -0.90 -33.18 6.68
C SER A 56 0.17 -32.23 7.21
N PHE A 57 1.27 -32.02 6.47
CA PHE A 57 2.35 -31.10 6.83
C PHE A 57 2.22 -29.72 6.20
N THR A 58 1.16 -29.43 5.44
CA THR A 58 1.00 -28.10 4.85
C THR A 58 0.77 -27.04 5.94
N LEU A 59 1.46 -25.92 5.81
CA LEU A 59 1.07 -24.67 6.42
C LEU A 59 -0.14 -24.12 5.66
N VAL A 60 -1.19 -23.83 6.42
CA VAL A 60 -2.44 -23.26 5.91
C VAL A 60 -2.63 -21.88 6.53
N GLY A 61 -2.96 -20.90 5.69
CA GLY A 61 -3.19 -19.51 6.14
C GLY A 61 -1.92 -18.73 6.45
N ASN A 62 -0.75 -19.22 6.04
CA ASN A 62 0.53 -18.57 6.29
C ASN A 62 0.72 -17.35 5.38
N ALA A 63 0.55 -16.14 5.93
CA ALA A 63 0.66 -14.86 5.21
C ALA A 63 2.02 -14.69 4.51
N PRO A 64 2.12 -14.15 3.27
CA PRO A 64 3.41 -13.87 2.64
C PRO A 64 4.19 -12.81 3.43
N PHE A 65 5.50 -12.77 3.23
CA PHE A 65 6.40 -11.87 3.96
C PHE A 65 7.02 -10.84 3.03
N PHE A 66 6.77 -9.55 3.28
CA PHE A 66 7.39 -8.44 2.56
C PHE A 66 8.67 -7.97 3.24
N VAL A 67 9.70 -7.69 2.44
CA VAL A 67 10.96 -7.07 2.85
C VAL A 67 11.23 -5.85 1.97
N SER A 68 11.30 -4.68 2.59
CA SER A 68 11.68 -3.43 1.93
C SER A 68 13.15 -3.43 1.53
N ARG A 69 13.44 -2.81 0.40
CA ARG A 69 14.78 -2.73 -0.19
C ARG A 69 15.73 -1.76 0.53
N LEU A 70 15.21 -0.73 1.21
CA LEU A 70 16.03 0.43 1.62
C LEU A 70 16.09 0.71 3.13
N ASP A 71 15.00 0.48 3.86
CA ASP A 71 14.81 1.01 5.23
C ASP A 71 14.68 -0.08 6.31
N GLY A 72 14.85 -1.34 5.93
CA GLY A 72 14.72 -2.48 6.85
C GLY A 72 13.29 -2.75 7.30
N TYR A 73 12.28 -2.08 6.70
CA TYR A 73 10.88 -2.40 6.94
C TYR A 73 10.58 -3.84 6.50
N THR A 74 9.87 -4.58 7.34
CA THR A 74 9.41 -5.93 7.04
C THR A 74 8.03 -6.15 7.63
N ALA A 75 7.20 -6.93 6.95
CA ALA A 75 5.85 -7.22 7.44
C ALA A 75 5.31 -8.53 6.84
N PHE A 76 4.53 -9.27 7.63
CA PHE A 76 3.58 -10.21 7.06
C PHE A 76 2.44 -9.43 6.39
N ILE A 77 2.12 -9.77 5.14
CA ILE A 77 1.03 -9.15 4.39
C ILE A 77 -0.11 -10.16 4.23
N SER A 78 -1.36 -9.71 4.26
CA SER A 78 -2.52 -10.61 4.23
C SER A 78 -2.86 -11.09 2.81
N TYR A 79 -3.56 -12.23 2.69
CA TYR A 79 -4.17 -12.68 1.43
C TYR A 79 -5.52 -12.02 1.11
N LEU A 80 -6.04 -11.15 2.00
CA LEU A 80 -7.37 -10.55 1.85
C LEU A 80 -7.48 -9.51 0.73
N ARG A 81 -6.36 -9.11 0.12
CA ARG A 81 -6.31 -8.26 -1.07
C ARG A 81 -5.11 -8.63 -1.96
N PRO A 82 -5.09 -8.22 -3.23
CA PRO A 82 -3.95 -8.44 -4.12
C PRO A 82 -2.63 -7.89 -3.56
N VAL A 83 -1.53 -8.61 -3.78
CA VAL A 83 -0.17 -8.23 -3.33
C VAL A 83 0.20 -6.81 -3.76
N VAL A 84 -0.15 -6.45 -5.00
CA VAL A 84 0.13 -5.13 -5.58
C VAL A 84 -0.42 -4.01 -4.70
N GLU A 85 -1.59 -4.19 -4.06
CA GLU A 85 -2.17 -3.16 -3.19
C GLU A 85 -1.35 -2.95 -1.91
N PHE A 86 -0.68 -3.98 -1.38
CA PHE A 86 0.26 -3.82 -0.26
C PHE A 86 1.52 -3.09 -0.69
N ILE A 87 2.03 -3.37 -1.89
CA ILE A 87 3.21 -2.68 -2.43
C ILE A 87 2.89 -1.21 -2.72
N GLU A 88 1.71 -0.91 -3.24
CA GLU A 88 1.24 0.47 -3.44
C GLU A 88 1.07 1.22 -2.11
N ALA A 89 0.53 0.56 -1.07
CA ALA A 89 0.47 1.14 0.26
C ALA A 89 1.87 1.48 0.80
N PHE A 90 2.82 0.56 0.64
CA PHE A 90 4.22 0.80 1.03
C PHE A 90 4.84 1.97 0.25
N ARG A 91 4.64 2.04 -1.08
CA ARG A 91 5.10 3.18 -1.90
C ARG A 91 4.49 4.50 -1.43
N ALA A 92 3.23 4.49 -1.03
CA ALA A 92 2.50 5.70 -0.65
C ALA A 92 2.88 6.24 0.73
N CYS A 93 3.11 5.36 1.72
CA CYS A 93 3.31 5.81 3.11
C CYS A 93 4.36 5.04 3.92
N GLY A 94 5.13 4.13 3.31
CA GLY A 94 6.16 3.35 4.00
C GLY A 94 5.61 2.22 4.88
N ASP A 95 4.33 1.85 4.72
CA ASP A 95 3.70 0.76 5.46
C ASP A 95 2.86 -0.10 4.51
N ALA A 96 3.29 -1.34 4.28
CA ALA A 96 2.65 -2.27 3.37
C ALA A 96 1.23 -2.67 3.83
N ASN A 97 1.00 -2.69 5.14
CA ASN A 97 -0.31 -3.05 5.72
C ASN A 97 -1.24 -1.84 5.90
N ALA A 98 -0.83 -0.65 5.45
CA ALA A 98 -1.72 0.49 5.44
C ALA A 98 -2.88 0.30 4.44
N TYR A 99 -4.01 0.91 4.76
CA TYR A 99 -5.21 0.89 3.95
C TYR A 99 -5.62 2.32 3.57
N GLN A 100 -6.21 2.44 2.40
CA GLN A 100 -6.79 3.71 1.96
C GLN A 100 -7.97 4.08 2.86
N VAL A 101 -8.09 5.36 3.18
CA VAL A 101 -9.24 5.92 3.89
C VAL A 101 -10.04 6.85 2.98
N ALA A 102 -11.27 7.20 3.37
CA ALA A 102 -12.17 8.08 2.62
C ALA A 102 -11.71 9.55 2.66
N LYS A 103 -10.44 9.81 2.33
CA LYS A 103 -9.80 11.12 2.38
C LYS A 103 -8.83 11.27 1.23
N VAL A 104 -8.89 12.41 0.55
CA VAL A 104 -7.99 12.80 -0.52
C VAL A 104 -7.11 13.93 -0.04
N ARG A 105 -5.80 13.85 -0.32
CA ARG A 105 -4.86 14.93 -0.11
C ARG A 105 -4.50 15.57 -1.44
N LEU A 106 -4.80 16.85 -1.59
CA LEU A 106 -4.27 17.69 -2.65
C LEU A 106 -2.84 18.10 -2.26
N THR A 107 -1.88 17.90 -3.16
CA THR A 107 -0.45 18.15 -2.90
C THR A 107 0.19 19.14 -3.87
N GLY A 108 -0.46 19.42 -5.00
CA GLY A 108 0.04 20.37 -5.98
C GLY A 108 -0.77 20.39 -7.26
N TRP A 109 -0.22 21.02 -8.30
CA TRP A 109 -0.88 21.22 -9.58
C TRP A 109 0.14 21.40 -10.70
N LEU A 110 -0.30 21.19 -11.95
CA LEU A 110 0.47 21.34 -13.17
C LEU A 110 0.00 22.56 -13.98
N PRO A 111 0.86 23.21 -14.78
CA PRO A 111 0.44 24.30 -15.65
C PRO A 111 -0.77 23.94 -16.51
N GLY A 112 -1.80 24.78 -16.48
CA GLY A 112 -3.08 24.52 -17.16
C GLY A 112 -4.14 23.82 -16.30
N ALA A 113 -3.89 23.61 -15.00
CA ALA A 113 -4.88 23.01 -14.11
C ALA A 113 -6.22 23.80 -14.07
N ASP A 114 -7.35 23.09 -14.19
CA ASP A 114 -8.67 23.72 -14.19
C ASP A 114 -9.20 23.88 -12.76
N ARG A 115 -9.00 25.08 -12.22
CA ARG A 115 -9.47 25.46 -10.89
C ARG A 115 -10.99 25.33 -10.72
N VAL A 116 -11.77 25.69 -11.74
CA VAL A 116 -13.24 25.75 -11.62
C VAL A 116 -13.82 24.34 -11.61
N GLU A 117 -13.34 23.49 -12.52
CA GLU A 117 -13.73 22.08 -12.56
C GLU A 117 -13.30 21.34 -11.29
N ALA A 118 -12.10 21.62 -10.75
CA ALA A 118 -11.66 21.05 -9.48
C ALA A 118 -12.61 21.34 -8.32
N ILE A 119 -13.08 22.59 -8.19
CA ILE A 119 -14.05 22.97 -7.14
C ILE A 119 -15.36 22.21 -7.32
N GLN A 120 -15.84 22.04 -8.56
CA GLN A 120 -17.06 21.28 -8.84
C GLN A 120 -16.90 19.80 -8.51
N LEU A 121 -15.77 19.19 -8.87
CA LEU A 121 -15.44 17.81 -8.53
C LEU A 121 -15.38 17.61 -7.02
N VAL A 122 -14.64 18.46 -6.28
CA VAL A 122 -14.57 18.38 -4.81
C VAL A 122 -15.96 18.43 -4.21
N ARG A 123 -16.84 19.35 -4.62
CA ARG A 123 -18.22 19.42 -4.11
C ARG A 123 -19.07 18.21 -4.47
N LYS A 124 -18.82 17.57 -5.61
CA LYS A 124 -19.59 16.41 -6.07
C LYS A 124 -19.31 15.17 -5.23
N PHE A 125 -18.07 14.99 -4.78
CA PHE A 125 -17.61 13.78 -4.08
C PHE A 125 -17.48 13.95 -2.56
N THR A 126 -17.86 15.11 -2.03
CA THR A 126 -17.71 15.48 -0.61
C THR A 126 -18.96 16.18 -0.10
N SER A 127 -19.07 16.33 1.23
CA SER A 127 -20.12 17.13 1.86
C SER A 127 -19.75 18.61 2.02
N LEU A 128 -18.64 19.07 1.43
CA LEU A 128 -18.16 20.44 1.59
C LEU A 128 -19.08 21.45 0.90
N THR A 129 -19.24 22.61 1.55
CA THR A 129 -19.86 23.78 0.95
C THR A 129 -19.02 24.32 -0.21
N LEU A 130 -19.60 25.22 -1.02
CA LEU A 130 -18.87 25.87 -2.11
C LEU A 130 -17.66 26.66 -1.60
N GLU A 131 -17.79 27.32 -0.45
CA GLU A 131 -16.72 28.11 0.15
C GLU A 131 -15.57 27.20 0.62
N GLU A 132 -15.87 26.12 1.34
CA GLU A 132 -14.86 25.17 1.82
C GLU A 132 -14.15 24.45 0.66
N ALA A 133 -14.90 24.01 -0.35
CA ALA A 133 -14.32 23.37 -1.54
C ALA A 133 -13.39 24.33 -2.30
N LYS A 134 -13.81 25.59 -2.45
CA LYS A 134 -12.98 26.66 -3.03
C LYS A 134 -11.72 26.87 -2.21
N GLN A 135 -11.84 26.94 -0.89
CA GLN A 135 -10.72 27.15 0.02
C GLN A 135 -9.68 26.02 -0.08
N ALA A 136 -10.12 24.76 -0.11
CA ALA A 136 -9.22 23.62 -0.25
C ALA A 136 -8.43 23.64 -1.57
N VAL A 137 -9.09 23.95 -2.69
CA VAL A 137 -8.43 24.10 -4.00
C VAL A 137 -7.47 25.29 -4.02
N ASP A 138 -7.86 26.42 -3.44
CA ASP A 138 -7.00 27.61 -3.38
C ASP A 138 -5.75 27.39 -2.51
N PHE A 139 -5.86 26.63 -1.41
CA PHE A 139 -4.70 26.21 -0.63
C PHE A 139 -3.75 25.35 -1.45
N CYS A 140 -4.26 24.40 -2.22
CA CYS A 140 -3.44 23.60 -3.13
C CYS A 140 -2.73 24.46 -4.19
N LEU A 141 -3.43 25.42 -4.79
CA LEU A 141 -2.83 26.35 -5.76
C LEU A 141 -1.76 27.24 -5.14
N ALA A 142 -1.89 27.55 -3.85
CA ALA A 142 -0.87 28.24 -3.05
C ALA A 142 0.26 27.31 -2.55
N SER A 143 0.40 26.12 -3.13
CA SER A 143 1.40 25.10 -2.78
C SER A 143 1.31 24.61 -1.34
N GLN A 144 0.11 24.64 -0.75
CA GLN A 144 -0.18 24.06 0.55
C GLN A 144 -0.97 22.78 0.39
N ASN A 145 -0.74 21.80 1.26
CA ASN A 145 -1.52 20.57 1.24
C ASN A 145 -2.93 20.84 1.78
N ALA A 146 -3.94 20.24 1.15
CA ALA A 146 -5.32 20.30 1.63
C ALA A 146 -5.91 18.88 1.70
N ASP A 147 -6.46 18.54 2.86
CA ASP A 147 -7.12 17.26 3.10
C ASP A 147 -8.64 17.41 2.95
N ILE A 148 -9.24 16.51 2.20
CA ILE A 148 -10.64 16.54 1.83
C ILE A 148 -11.27 15.19 2.16
N GLU A 149 -12.32 15.21 2.98
CA GLU A 149 -13.07 14.00 3.33
C GLU A 149 -14.15 13.70 2.30
N THR A 150 -14.26 12.42 1.92
CA THR A 150 -15.24 11.89 0.97
C THR A 150 -16.15 10.88 1.69
N ALA A 151 -17.25 10.48 1.05
CA ALA A 151 -18.18 9.53 1.67
C ALA A 151 -17.57 8.13 1.91
N ASP A 152 -16.71 7.68 0.99
CA ASP A 152 -16.08 6.35 1.04
C ASP A 152 -14.77 6.34 0.22
N VAL A 153 -14.01 5.25 0.34
CA VAL A 153 -12.73 5.07 -0.38
C VAL A 153 -12.93 5.01 -1.90
N ALA A 154 -14.06 4.50 -2.39
CA ALA A 154 -14.32 4.43 -3.82
C ALA A 154 -14.47 5.85 -4.42
N SER A 155 -15.19 6.72 -3.72
CA SER A 155 -15.35 8.13 -4.05
C SER A 155 -14.03 8.88 -3.99
N ALA A 156 -13.17 8.60 -3.00
CA ALA A 156 -11.82 9.15 -2.93
C ALA A 156 -10.97 8.78 -4.16
N ASN A 157 -10.97 7.51 -4.57
CA ASN A 157 -10.24 7.04 -5.75
C ASN A 157 -10.75 7.70 -7.03
N VAL A 158 -12.08 7.78 -7.21
CA VAL A 158 -12.67 8.46 -8.38
C VAL A 158 -12.31 9.94 -8.38
N LEU A 159 -12.37 10.62 -7.23
CA LEU A 159 -12.01 12.03 -7.13
C LEU A 159 -10.54 12.26 -7.52
N VAL A 160 -9.61 11.45 -7.02
CA VAL A 160 -8.18 11.55 -7.38
C VAL A 160 -7.95 11.37 -8.88
N ALA A 161 -8.58 10.36 -9.50
CA ALA A 161 -8.46 10.11 -10.93
C ALA A 161 -8.94 11.33 -11.75
N ARG A 162 -10.10 11.91 -11.39
CA ARG A 162 -10.68 13.06 -12.11
C ARG A 162 -9.88 14.34 -11.89
N LEU A 163 -9.35 14.56 -10.70
CA LEU A 163 -8.46 15.69 -10.41
C LEU A 163 -7.17 15.61 -11.24
N SER A 164 -6.63 14.41 -11.44
CA SER A 164 -5.44 14.21 -12.27
C SER A 164 -5.69 14.56 -13.74
N GLU A 165 -6.86 14.22 -14.30
CA GLU A 165 -7.26 14.56 -15.67
C GLU A 165 -7.26 16.09 -15.93
N ILE A 166 -7.51 16.87 -14.88
CA ILE A 166 -7.56 18.35 -14.95
C ILE A 166 -6.34 19.03 -14.33
N GLY A 167 -5.22 18.30 -14.16
CA GLY A 167 -3.93 18.87 -13.80
C GLY A 167 -3.67 19.07 -12.31
N PHE A 168 -4.46 18.48 -11.41
CA PHE A 168 -4.18 18.49 -9.96
C PHE A 168 -3.41 17.24 -9.54
N LEU A 169 -2.39 17.45 -8.69
CA LEU A 169 -1.66 16.38 -8.03
C LEU A 169 -2.37 16.07 -6.71
N SER A 170 -2.85 14.83 -6.60
CA SER A 170 -3.58 14.38 -5.42
C SER A 170 -3.40 12.88 -5.21
N ALA A 171 -3.63 12.43 -3.98
CA ALA A 171 -3.57 11.02 -3.63
C ALA A 171 -4.62 10.68 -2.57
N VAL A 172 -5.09 9.43 -2.58
CA VAL A 172 -5.88 8.89 -1.48
C VAL A 172 -4.98 8.71 -0.27
N VAL A 173 -5.42 9.16 0.89
CA VAL A 173 -4.66 9.04 2.13
C VAL A 173 -4.66 7.60 2.61
N TYR A 174 -3.50 7.11 3.02
CA TYR A 174 -3.33 5.82 3.67
C TYR A 174 -3.29 5.98 5.19
N ARG A 175 -3.82 5.00 5.90
CA ARG A 175 -3.74 4.89 7.35
C ARG A 175 -3.07 3.55 7.71
N THR A 176 -2.04 3.62 8.53
CA THR A 176 -1.40 2.45 9.13
C THR A 176 -2.39 1.69 10.00
N ALA A 177 -2.41 0.36 9.85
CA ALA A 177 -3.12 -0.50 10.78
C ALA A 177 -2.50 -0.32 12.17
N ALA A 178 -3.30 -0.07 13.20
CA ALA A 178 -2.79 -0.04 14.57
C ALA A 178 -2.18 -1.43 14.87
N ALA A 179 -0.96 -1.42 15.40
CA ALA A 179 -0.24 -2.63 15.81
C ALA A 179 -0.93 -3.36 16.96
#